data_AF-A0A9D5UFY8-F1
#
_entry.id   AF-A0A9D5UFY8-F1
#
_cell.length_a   1.000
_cell.length_b   1.000
_cell.length_c   1.000
_cell.angle_alpha   90.00
_cell.angle_beta   90.00
_cell.angle_gamma   90.00
#
_symmetry.space_group_name_H-M   'P 1'
#
loop_
_entity.id
_entity.type
_entity.pdbx_description
1 polymer ?
#
loop_
_entity_poly.entity_id
_entity_poly.type
_entity_poly.pdbx_seq_one_letter_code
_entity_poly.pdbx_strand_id
1 'polypeptide(L)'
;MWLSAHLHNSDLDNIQIKSIRNINLYVQGLLTALTNPKLWIFMLSILPAFIDHNNPIAPQLSLLLIVVLSSEFSLMVAYAAGGNKLKEILSTPHSQCLLYRFAGTAVCIVGIWLAFK
;
A
#
# COMPACT_ATOMS: atom_id res chain seq x y z
N MET A 1 14.52 32.25 10.21
CA MET A 1 13.87 31.65 11.40
C MET A 1 12.94 32.58 12.16
N TRP A 2 12.93 33.92 11.97
CA TRP A 2 12.03 34.81 12.74
C TRP A 2 10.78 35.32 11.97
N LEU A 3 10.80 35.38 10.62
CA LEU A 3 9.64 35.89 9.84
C LEU A 3 8.59 34.82 9.47
N SER A 4 8.96 33.54 9.41
CA SER A 4 8.03 32.44 9.07
C SER A 4 7.13 32.03 10.24
N ALA A 5 7.46 32.42 11.47
CA ALA A 5 6.67 32.12 12.66
C ALA A 5 5.47 33.09 12.83
N HIS A 6 5.50 34.26 12.19
CA HIS A 6 4.48 35.29 12.37
C HIS A 6 3.37 35.26 11.31
N LEU A 7 3.56 34.54 10.20
CA LEU A 7 2.51 34.31 9.18
C LEU A 7 1.76 32.97 9.39
N HIS A 8 2.03 32.27 10.49
CA HIS A 8 1.57 30.89 10.75
C HIS A 8 0.42 30.81 11.78
N ASN A 9 -0.32 31.89 12.03
CA ASN A 9 -1.30 31.90 13.13
C ASN A 9 -2.65 32.55 12.83
N SER A 10 -2.91 33.05 11.61
CA SER A 10 -4.19 33.70 11.27
C SER A 10 -5.04 32.94 10.24
N ASP A 11 -4.45 31.99 9.50
CA ASP A 11 -5.17 31.22 8.45
C ASP A 11 -5.36 29.72 8.79
N LEU A 12 -4.78 29.23 9.89
CA LEU A 12 -4.80 27.80 10.24
C LEU A 12 -5.91 27.41 11.23
N ASP A 13 -6.59 28.38 11.85
CA ASP A 13 -7.69 28.15 12.78
C ASP A 13 -9.04 27.87 12.09
N ASN A 14 -9.10 27.96 10.75
CA ASN A 14 -10.31 27.68 9.97
C ASN A 14 -10.23 26.37 9.16
N ILE A 15 -9.30 25.47 9.49
CA ILE A 15 -9.49 24.07 9.15
C ILE A 15 -10.51 23.54 10.16
N GLN A 16 -11.79 23.78 9.86
CA GLN A 16 -12.87 23.00 10.45
C GLN A 16 -12.43 21.54 10.42
N ILE A 17 -12.15 20.94 11.59
CA ILE A 17 -12.05 19.49 11.72
C ILE A 17 -13.46 18.99 11.46
N LYS A 18 -13.79 18.88 10.18
CA LYS A 18 -15.02 18.33 9.68
C LYS A 18 -15.06 16.94 10.28
N SER A 19 -16.04 16.67 11.13
CA SER A 19 -16.28 15.35 11.70
C SER A 19 -16.39 14.36 10.53
N ILE A 20 -15.27 13.68 10.22
CA ILE A 20 -15.23 12.70 9.15
C ILE A 20 -15.91 11.48 9.71
N ARG A 21 -17.17 11.30 9.34
CA ARG A 21 -17.94 10.10 9.67
C ARG A 21 -17.13 8.87 9.24
N ASN A 22 -17.01 7.85 10.10
CA ASN A 22 -16.20 6.65 9.85
C ASN A 22 -16.49 5.98 8.49
N ILE A 23 -17.73 6.09 7.99
CA ILE A 23 -18.12 5.61 6.65
C ILE A 23 -17.36 6.31 5.52
N ASN A 24 -17.00 7.59 5.68
CA ASN A 24 -16.27 8.34 4.65
C ASN A 24 -14.84 7.80 4.52
N LEU A 25 -14.22 7.36 5.62
CA LEU A 25 -12.90 6.71 5.58
C LEU A 25 -12.97 5.34 4.90
N TYR A 26 -14.02 4.56 5.17
CA TYR A 26 -14.25 3.28 4.50
C TYR A 26 -14.46 3.46 2.99
N VAL A 27 -15.34 4.39 2.60
CA VAL A 27 -15.63 4.69 1.19
C VAL A 27 -14.39 5.24 0.50
N GLN A 28 -13.61 6.10 1.16
CA GLN A 28 -12.36 6.61 0.61
C GLN A 28 -11.34 5.48 0.39
N GLY A 29 -11.19 4.57 1.35
CA GLY A 29 -10.32 3.39 1.21
C GLY A 29 -10.78 2.49 0.07
N LEU A 30 -12.08 2.21 -0.01
CA LEU A 30 -12.68 1.41 -1.08
C LEU A 30 -12.47 2.04 -2.46
N LEU A 31 -12.77 3.34 -2.61
CA LEU A 31 -12.55 4.04 -3.88
C LEU A 31 -11.08 4.10 -4.26
N THR A 32 -10.18 4.33 -3.29
CA THR A 32 -8.73 4.32 -3.55
C THR A 32 -8.27 2.95 -4.06
N ALA A 33 -8.79 1.86 -3.48
CA ALA A 33 -8.48 0.51 -3.92
C ALA A 33 -9.04 0.23 -5.33
N LEU A 34 -10.31 0.55 -5.58
CA LEU A 34 -10.96 0.32 -6.87
C LEU A 34 -10.38 1.18 -8.00
N THR A 35 -9.93 2.39 -7.70
CA THR A 35 -9.36 3.32 -8.70
C THR A 35 -7.86 3.15 -8.88
N ASN A 36 -7.19 2.23 -8.17
CA ASN A 36 -5.75 2.02 -8.30
C ASN A 36 -5.40 1.37 -9.67
N PRO A 37 -4.88 2.12 -10.66
CA PRO A 37 -4.64 1.56 -12.00
C PRO A 37 -3.52 0.52 -11.98
N LYS A 38 -2.59 0.61 -11.01
CA LYS A 38 -1.49 -0.33 -10.87
C LYS A 38 -2.00 -1.74 -10.55
N LEU A 39 -3.03 -1.83 -9.70
CA LEU A 39 -3.64 -3.10 -9.34
C LEU A 39 -4.33 -3.74 -10.56
N TRP A 40 -5.10 -2.95 -11.32
CA TRP A 40 -5.76 -3.42 -12.54
C TRP A 40 -4.78 -3.93 -13.59
N ILE A 41 -3.71 -3.18 -13.85
CA ILE A 41 -2.68 -3.59 -14.82
C ILE A 41 -2.00 -4.89 -14.38
N PHE A 42 -1.66 -5.01 -13.09
CA PHE A 42 -1.07 -6.23 -12.56
C PHE A 42 -2.01 -7.44 -12.70
N MET A 43 -3.27 -7.28 -12.30
CA MET A 43 -4.26 -8.36 -12.40
C MET A 43 -4.50 -8.79 -13.85
N LEU A 44 -4.63 -7.83 -14.77
CA LEU A 44 -4.77 -8.12 -16.20
C LEU A 44 -3.54 -8.84 -16.77
N SER A 45 -2.33 -8.53 -16.27
CA SER A 45 -1.09 -9.17 -16.75
C SER A 45 -0.96 -10.62 -16.30
N ILE A 46 -1.47 -10.98 -15.11
CA ILE A 46 -1.36 -12.35 -14.59
C ILE A 46 -2.54 -13.23 -15.02
N LEU A 47 -3.71 -12.64 -15.30
CA LEU A 47 -4.94 -13.37 -15.63
C LEU A 47 -4.75 -14.44 -16.72
N PRO A 48 -4.03 -14.20 -17.85
CA PRO A 48 -3.85 -15.21 -18.89
C PRO A 48 -3.16 -16.49 -18.41
N ALA A 49 -2.30 -16.41 -17.39
CA ALA A 49 -1.59 -17.55 -16.84
C ALA A 49 -2.49 -18.48 -16.00
N PHE A 50 -3.66 -17.99 -15.58
CA PHE A 50 -4.59 -18.71 -14.71
C PHE A 50 -5.89 -19.13 -15.40
N ILE A 51 -6.05 -18.83 -16.69
CA ILE A 51 -7.27 -19.12 -17.44
C ILE A 51 -7.02 -20.27 -18.42
N ASP A 52 -7.79 -21.34 -18.27
CA ASP A 52 -7.94 -22.40 -19.25
C ASP A 52 -9.20 -22.15 -20.10
N HIS A 53 -8.99 -22.00 -21.41
CA HIS A 53 -10.05 -21.71 -22.38
C HIS A 53 -11.01 -22.88 -22.59
N ASN A 54 -10.64 -24.10 -22.19
CA ASN A 54 -11.47 -25.29 -22.33
C ASN A 54 -12.50 -25.45 -21.21
N ASN A 55 -12.36 -24.67 -20.13
CA ASN A 55 -13.18 -24.77 -18.92
C ASN A 55 -14.03 -23.51 -18.71
N PRO A 56 -15.15 -23.58 -17.97
CA PRO A 56 -15.96 -22.41 -17.65
C PRO A 56 -15.15 -21.33 -16.91
N ILE A 57 -15.28 -20.07 -17.32
CA ILE A 57 -14.47 -18.96 -16.81
C ILE A 57 -14.88 -18.50 -15.40
N ALA A 58 -16.17 -18.56 -15.08
CA ALA A 58 -16.72 -18.09 -13.81
C ALA A 58 -16.12 -18.77 -12.55
N PRO A 59 -16.00 -20.11 -12.49
CA PRO A 59 -15.38 -20.76 -11.33
C PRO A 59 -13.87 -20.47 -11.22
N GLN A 60 -13.17 -20.33 -12.35
CA GLN A 60 -11.73 -20.01 -12.36
C GLN A 60 -11.47 -18.60 -11.79
N LEU A 61 -12.24 -17.61 -12.24
CA LEU A 61 -12.19 -16.24 -11.72
C LEU A 61 -12.58 -16.16 -10.24
N SER A 62 -13.62 -16.88 -9.82
CA SER A 62 -14.04 -16.92 -8.41
C SER A 62 -12.94 -17.47 -7.51
N LEU A 63 -12.28 -18.57 -7.93
CA LEU A 63 -11.18 -19.16 -7.18
C LEU A 63 -9.98 -18.20 -7.11
N LEU A 64 -9.60 -17.59 -8.24
CA LEU A 64 -8.53 -16.60 -8.29
C LEU A 64 -8.80 -15.42 -7.35
N LEU A 65 -10.02 -14.89 -7.37
CA LEU A 65 -10.44 -13.79 -6.51
C LEU A 65 -10.31 -14.15 -5.03
N ILE A 66 -10.77 -15.35 -4.63
CA ILE A 66 -10.66 -15.84 -3.25
C ILE A 66 -9.20 -15.94 -2.82
N VAL A 67 -8.32 -16.50 -3.67
CA VAL A 67 -6.89 -16.63 -3.37
C VAL A 67 -6.23 -15.26 -3.21
N VAL A 68 -6.52 -14.32 -4.10
CA VAL A 68 -5.97 -12.96 -4.03
C VAL A 68 -6.44 -12.24 -2.77
N LEU A 69 -7.75 -12.22 -2.50
CA LEU A 69 -8.32 -11.54 -1.34
C LEU A 69 -7.86 -12.16 -0.02
N SER A 70 -7.80 -13.49 0.07
CA SER A 70 -7.31 -14.17 1.28
C SER A 70 -5.83 -13.90 1.54
N SER A 71 -5.01 -13.86 0.49
CA SER A 71 -3.59 -13.51 0.59
C SER A 71 -3.39 -12.06 1.02
N GLU A 72 -4.09 -11.12 0.40
CA GLU A 72 -4.03 -9.69 0.76
C GLU A 72 -4.50 -9.45 2.19
N PHE A 73 -5.61 -10.07 2.57
CA PHE A 73 -6.13 -9.99 3.93
C PHE A 73 -5.13 -10.56 4.94
N SER A 74 -4.55 -11.73 4.66
CA SER A 74 -3.55 -12.36 5.54
C SER A 74 -2.31 -11.48 5.72
N LEU A 75 -1.84 -10.85 4.63
CA LEU A 75 -0.73 -9.90 4.67
C LEU A 75 -1.08 -8.66 5.50
N MET A 76 -2.28 -8.11 5.37
CA MET A 76 -2.72 -6.97 6.16
C MET A 76 -2.90 -7.31 7.63
N VAL A 77 -3.42 -8.50 7.96
CA VAL A 77 -3.50 -8.98 9.34
C VAL A 77 -2.11 -9.17 9.93
N ALA A 78 -1.19 -9.80 9.20
CA ALA A 78 0.20 -9.95 9.62
C ALA A 78 0.86 -8.58 9.83
N TYR A 79 0.63 -7.63 8.93
CA TYR A 79 1.12 -6.26 9.04
C TYR A 79 0.54 -5.53 10.25
N ALA A 80 -0.76 -5.63 10.49
CA ALA A 80 -1.42 -5.00 11.63
C ALA A 80 -0.97 -5.61 12.97
N ALA A 81 -0.85 -6.94 13.03
CA ALA A 81 -0.40 -7.66 14.22
C ALA A 81 1.08 -7.38 14.55
N GLY A 82 1.95 -7.36 13.53
CA GLY A 82 3.38 -7.04 13.69
C GLY A 82 3.67 -5.55 13.84
N GLY A 83 2.77 -4.68 13.38
CA GLY A 83 2.98 -3.24 13.24
C GLY A 83 3.31 -2.51 14.53
N ASN A 84 2.68 -2.86 15.65
CA ASN A 84 2.97 -2.19 16.93
C ASN A 84 4.38 -2.49 17.45
N LYS A 85 4.81 -3.75 17.40
CA LYS A 85 6.18 -4.14 17.78
C LYS A 85 7.21 -3.57 16.82
N LEU A 86 6.92 -3.62 15.52
CA LEU A 86 7.83 -3.11 14.49
C LEU A 86 7.96 -1.59 14.58
N LYS A 87 6.86 -0.87 14.86
CA LYS A 87 6.85 0.57 15.10
C LYS A 87 7.76 0.93 16.27
N GLU A 88 7.71 0.23 17.39
CA GLU A 88 8.58 0.49 18.54
C GLU A 88 10.07 0.34 18.19
N ILE A 89 10.42 -0.72 17.46
CA ILE A 89 11.80 -1.00 17.01
C ILE A 89 12.28 0.02 15.96
N LEU A 90 11.39 0.47 15.08
CA LEU A 90 11.68 1.39 13.97
C LEU A 90 11.43 2.87 14.31
N SER A 91 11.04 3.20 15.54
CA SER A 91 10.79 4.61 15.93
C SER A 91 12.07 5.40 16.17
N THR A 92 13.24 4.75 16.21
CA THR A 92 14.52 5.46 16.33
C THR A 92 15.02 5.95 14.96
N PRO A 93 15.63 7.16 14.87
CA PRO A 93 16.19 7.68 13.61
C PRO A 93 17.21 6.73 12.96
N HIS A 94 17.95 5.98 13.80
CA HIS A 94 18.94 5.02 13.34
C HIS A 94 18.29 3.80 12.64
N SER A 95 17.24 3.22 13.24
CA SER A 95 16.49 2.10 12.65
C SER A 95 15.82 2.49 11.33
N GLN A 96 15.28 3.72 11.22
CA GLN A 96 14.70 4.23 9.98
C GLN A 96 15.75 4.37 8.88
N CYS A 97 16.93 4.91 9.20
CA CYS A 97 18.03 5.03 8.24
C CYS A 97 18.51 3.65 7.75
N LEU A 98 18.63 2.67 8.64
CA LEU A 98 18.95 1.29 8.26
C LEU A 98 17.89 0.70 7.35
N LEU A 99 16.60 0.86 7.67
CA LEU A 99 15.50 0.38 6.83
C LEU A 99 15.58 0.96 5.41
N TYR A 100 15.75 2.28 5.29
CA TYR A 100 15.85 2.93 3.99
C TYR A 100 17.09 2.48 3.22
N ARG A 101 18.22 2.24 3.90
CA ARG A 101 19.42 1.67 3.27
C ARG A 101 19.17 0.25 2.76
N PHE A 102 18.56 -0.62 3.56
CA PHE A 102 18.22 -1.98 3.12
C PHE A 102 17.27 -1.97 1.92
N ALA A 103 16.19 -1.20 1.99
CA ALA A 103 15.24 -1.06 0.89
C ALA A 103 15.92 -0.54 -0.40
N GLY A 104 16.74 0.52 -0.28
CA GLY A 104 17.49 1.06 -1.42
C GLY A 104 18.48 0.06 -2.00
N THR A 105 19.26 -0.61 -1.16
CA THR A 105 20.23 -1.64 -1.62
C THR A 105 19.55 -2.80 -2.33
N ALA A 106 18.39 -3.25 -1.85
CA ALA A 106 17.62 -4.31 -2.50
C ALA A 106 17.17 -3.90 -3.90
N VAL A 107 16.68 -2.66 -4.08
CA VAL A 107 16.30 -2.13 -5.39
C VAL A 107 17.51 -2.01 -6.31
N CYS A 108 18.65 -1.50 -5.82
CA CYS A 108 19.88 -1.43 -6.61
C CYS A 108 20.36 -2.82 -7.06
N ILE A 109 20.31 -3.82 -6.18
CA ILE A 109 20.69 -5.21 -6.49
C ILE A 109 19.80 -5.76 -7.62
N VAL A 110 18.48 -5.59 -7.51
CA VAL A 110 17.54 -6.04 -8.56
C VAL A 110 17.80 -5.30 -9.88
N GLY A 111 18.02 -3.98 -9.83
CA GLY A 111 18.33 -3.18 -11.03
C GLY A 111 19.61 -3.61 -11.73
N ILE A 112 20.68 -3.86 -10.97
CA ILE A 112 21.95 -4.38 -11.49
C ILE A 112 21.74 -5.77 -12.10
N TRP A 113 21.01 -6.66 -11.42
CA TRP A 113 20.73 -8.00 -11.93
C TRP A 113 19.96 -7.98 -13.26
N LEU A 114 18.97 -7.11 -13.38
CA LEU A 114 18.22 -6.92 -14.64
C LEU A 114 19.06 -6.31 -15.75
N ALA A 115 20.07 -5.49 -15.44
CA ALA A 115 20.93 -4.90 -16.45
C ALA A 115 21.88 -5.92 -17.09
N PHE A 116 22.20 -7.01 -16.39
CA PHE A 116 23.09 -8.07 -16.85
C PHE A 116 22.35 -9.36 -17.27
N LYS A 117 21.01 -9.34 -17.33
CA LYS A 117 20.17 -10.46 -17.75
C LYS A 117 19.45 -10.13 -19.05
#